data_AF-A0A7M3TCX6-F1
#
_entry.id   AF-A0A7M3TCX6-F1
#
_cell.length_a   1.000
_cell.length_b   1.000
_cell.length_c   1.000
_cell.angle_alpha   90.00
_cell.angle_beta   90.00
_cell.angle_gamma   90.00
#
_symmetry.space_group_name_H-M   'P 1'
#
loop_
_entity.id
_entity.type
_entity.pdbx_description
1 polymer ?
#
loop_
_entity_poly.entity_id
_entity_poly.type
_entity_poly.pdbx_seq_one_letter_code
_entity_poly.pdbx_strand_id
1 'polypeptide(L)' 'MTNPNRALAKWLLRDVLALQEGQLLTNQRLEILDIDSVRIDKLSNSDYKISFAKTGSYETFKENS' A
#
# COMPACT_ATOMS: atom_id res chain seq x y z
N MET A 1 -5.17 -18.68 14.17
CA MET A 1 -5.33 -17.21 14.24
C MET A 1 -4.45 -16.58 13.19
N THR A 2 -5.03 -15.94 12.19
CA THR A 2 -4.30 -15.15 11.20
C THR A 2 -3.78 -13.90 11.89
N ASN A 3 -2.47 -13.78 12.05
CA ASN A 3 -1.86 -12.53 12.48
C ASN A 3 -2.27 -11.44 11.44
N PRO A 4 -2.95 -10.35 11.86
CA PRO A 4 -3.39 -9.29 10.94
C PRO A 4 -2.25 -8.78 10.03
N ASN A 5 -1.03 -8.71 10.57
CA ASN A 5 0.15 -8.31 9.82
C ASN A 5 0.51 -9.32 8.72
N ARG A 6 0.29 -10.62 8.95
CA ARG A 6 0.52 -11.68 7.95
C ARG A 6 -0.52 -11.63 6.84
N ALA A 7 -1.78 -11.35 7.17
CA ALA A 7 -2.84 -11.19 6.18
C ALA A 7 -2.60 -9.94 5.32
N LEU A 8 -2.26 -8.81 5.94
CA LEU A 8 -1.91 -7.57 5.24
C LEU A 8 -0.67 -7.74 4.36
N ALA A 9 0.39 -8.36 4.88
CA ALA A 9 1.61 -8.62 4.12
C ALA A 9 1.35 -9.54 2.92
N LYS A 10 0.51 -10.57 3.08
CA LYS A 10 0.13 -11.44 1.97
C LYS A 10 -0.63 -10.64 0.89
N TRP A 11 -1.64 -9.88 1.30
CA TRP A 11 -2.43 -9.05 0.38
C TRP A 11 -1.54 -8.07 -0.39
N LEU A 12 -0.68 -7.33 0.32
CA LEU A 12 0.20 -6.34 -0.29
C LEU A 12 1.24 -6.98 -1.22
N LEU A 13 1.96 -8.00 -0.77
CA LEU A 13 3.09 -8.54 -1.53
C LEU A 13 2.65 -9.49 -2.64
N ARG A 14 1.60 -10.27 -2.44
CA ARG A 14 1.17 -11.33 -3.37
C ARG A 14 0.00 -10.90 -4.23
N ASP A 15 -1.03 -10.33 -3.64
CA ASP A 15 -2.27 -10.05 -4.37
C ASP A 15 -2.16 -8.72 -5.13
N VAL A 16 -1.51 -7.70 -4.54
CA VAL A 16 -1.29 -6.41 -5.22
C VAL A 16 0.00 -6.42 -6.04
N LEU A 17 1.16 -6.61 -5.39
CA LEU A 17 2.46 -6.41 -6.04
C LEU A 17 2.93 -7.63 -6.86
N ALA A 18 2.17 -8.74 -6.81
CA ALA A 18 2.44 -9.97 -7.54
C ALA A 18 3.87 -10.50 -7.40
N LEU A 19 4.48 -10.31 -6.22
CA LEU A 19 5.84 -10.77 -5.94
C LEU A 19 5.85 -12.28 -5.74
N GLN A 20 6.88 -12.94 -6.25
CA GLN A 20 7.12 -14.35 -5.97
C GLN A 20 7.64 -14.57 -4.55
N GLU A 21 7.49 -15.78 -4.03
CA GLU A 21 8.08 -16.15 -2.75
C GLU A 21 9.61 -15.99 -2.78
N GLY A 22 10.17 -15.39 -1.72
CA GLY A 22 11.60 -15.04 -1.67
C GLY A 22 12.01 -13.80 -2.48
N GLN A 23 11.12 -13.22 -3.31
CA GLN A 23 11.42 -12.02 -4.07
C GLN A 23 11.41 -10.78 -3.17
N LEU A 24 12.52 -10.03 -3.17
CA LEU A 24 12.67 -8.80 -2.42
C LEU A 24 11.93 -7.64 -3.11
N LEU A 25 11.12 -6.91 -2.33
CA LEU A 25 10.57 -5.63 -2.74
C LEU A 25 11.60 -4.53 -2.47
N THR A 26 11.94 -3.75 -3.49
CA THR A 26 12.90 -2.64 -3.41
C THR A 26 12.20 -1.31 -3.66
N ASN A 27 12.76 -0.22 -3.12
CA ASN A 27 12.24 1.13 -3.37
C ASN A 27 12.23 1.48 -4.86
N GLN A 28 13.29 1.13 -5.61
CA GLN A 28 13.33 1.33 -7.07
C GLN A 28 12.14 0.69 -7.80
N ARG A 29 11.65 -0.46 -7.34
CA ARG A 29 10.48 -1.10 -7.95
C ARG A 29 9.20 -0.32 -7.67
N LEU A 30 9.07 0.25 -6.47
CA LEU A 30 7.95 1.11 -6.11
C LEU A 30 7.98 2.44 -6.89
N GLU A 31 9.17 3.01 -7.12
CA GLU A 31 9.39 4.17 -7.99
C GLU A 31 8.96 3.89 -9.44
N ILE A 32 9.32 2.71 -9.99
CA ILE A 32 8.88 2.29 -11.33
C ILE A 32 7.35 2.17 -11.42
N LEU A 33 6.70 1.77 -10.32
CA LEU A 33 5.25 1.67 -10.23
C LEU A 33 4.58 3.02 -9.92
N ASP A 34 5.36 4.08 -9.73
CA ASP A 34 4.90 5.44 -9.40
C ASP A 34 4.05 5.49 -8.12
N ILE A 35 4.46 4.70 -7.12
CA ILE A 35 3.78 4.55 -5.83
C ILE A 35 4.80 4.74 -4.69
N ASP A 36 4.51 5.67 -3.78
CA ASP A 36 5.31 5.89 -2.55
C ASP A 36 4.49 5.76 -1.26
N SER A 37 3.16 5.69 -1.39
CA SER A 37 2.24 5.78 -0.26
C SER A 37 0.94 5.03 -0.52
N VAL A 38 0.24 4.72 0.57
CA VAL A 38 -1.10 4.13 0.54
C VAL A 38 -2.10 5.11 1.14
N ARG A 39 -3.26 5.24 0.51
CA ARG A 39 -4.39 6.03 1.02
C ARG A 39 -5.39 5.10 1.68
N ILE A 40 -5.78 5.44 2.90
CA ILE A 40 -6.84 4.73 3.63
C ILE A 40 -8.07 5.64 3.67
N ASP A 41 -9.11 5.24 2.94
CA ASP A 41 -10.39 5.93 2.91
C ASP A 41 -11.36 5.26 3.89
N LYS A 42 -11.90 6.00 4.85
CA LYS A 42 -12.96 5.50 5.75
C LYS A 42 -14.31 5.60 5.04
N LEU A 43 -14.93 4.46 4.73
CA LEU A 43 -16.23 4.39 4.06
C LEU A 43 -17.38 4.35 5.06
N SER A 44 -17.20 3.65 6.19
CA SER A 44 -18.18 3.53 7.27
C SER A 44 -17.47 3.35 8.63
N ASN A 45 -18.21 3.07 9.70
CA ASN A 45 -17.61 2.80 11.01
C ASN A 45 -16.74 1.54 11.05
N SER A 46 -17.03 0.55 10.20
CA SER A 46 -16.31 -0.72 10.12
C SER A 46 -15.62 -0.95 8.79
N ASP A 47 -15.92 -0.14 7.77
CA ASP A 47 -15.43 -0.36 6.41
C ASP A 47 -14.40 0.69 6.00
N TYR A 48 -13.25 0.19 5.57
CA TYR A 48 -12.13 0.98 5.11
C TYR A 48 -11.66 0.46 3.76
N LYS A 49 -11.23 1.38 2.89
CA LYS A 49 -10.63 1.06 1.60
C LYS A 49 -9.18 1.48 1.61
N ILE A 50 -8.31 0.57 1.19
CA ILE A 50 -6.88 0.84 0.99
C ILE A 50 -6.65 0.97 -0.51
N SER A 51 -6.04 2.08 -0.95
CA SER A 51 -5.68 2.35 -2.34
C SER A 51 -4.21 2.76 -2.43
N PHE A 52 -3.55 2.49 -3.55
CA PHE A 52 -2.21 3.03 -3.80
C PHE A 52 -2.32 4.48 -4.24
N ALA A 53 -1.48 5.31 -3.64
CA ALA A 53 -1.39 6.72 -3.98
C ALA A 53 -0.18 6.92 -4.88
N LYS A 54 -0.34 7.83 -5.84
CA LYS A 54 0.71 8.18 -6.78
C LYS A 54 1.87 8.84 -6.04
N THR A 55 3.10 8.67 -6.50
CA THR A 55 4.25 9.35 -5.91
C THR A 55 4.01 10.86 -5.78
N GLY A 56 4.32 11.41 -4.60
CA GLY A 56 4.09 12.82 -4.25
C GLY A 56 2.69 13.14 -3.71
N SER A 57 1.76 12.19 -3.71
CA SER A 57 0.40 12.40 -3.18
C SER A 57 0.41 12.69 -1.68
N TYR A 58 1.32 12.06 -0.93
CA TYR A 58 1.47 12.32 0.50
C TYR A 58 1.93 13.75 0.80
N GLU A 59 2.95 14.24 0.08
CA GLU A 59 3.43 15.61 0.26
C GLU A 59 2.35 16.63 -0.11
N THR A 60 1.61 16.38 -1.20
CA THR A 60 0.45 17.21 -1.56
C THR A 60 -0.60 17.21 -0.45
N PHE A 61 -0.90 16.07 0.17
CA PHE A 61 -1.84 16.00 1.30
C PHE A 61 -1.34 16.80 2.52
N LYS A 62 -0.06 16.68 2.84
CA LYS A 62 0.59 17.35 3.97
C LYS A 62 0.67 18.86 3.79
N GLU A 63 0.96 19.35 2.59
CA GLU A 63 1.00 20.78 2.27
C GLU A 63 -0.40 21.43 2.31
N ASN A 64 -1.46 20.65 2.10
CA ASN A 64 -2.85 21.11 2.12
C ASN A 64 -3.57 20.89 3.46
N SER A 65 -2.88 20.40 4.51
CA SER A 65 -3.43 20.16 5.86
C SER A 65 -3.02 21.25 6.84
#